data_AF-A0A1F2YR58-F1
#
_entry.id   AF-A0A1F2YR58-F1
#
_cell.length_a   1.000
_cell.length_b   1.000
_cell.length_c   1.000
_cell.angle_alpha   90.00
_cell.angle_beta   90.00
_cell.angle_gamma   90.00
#
_symmetry.space_group_name_H-M   'P 1'
#
loop_
_entity.id
_entity.type
_entity.pdbx_description
1 polymer ?
#
loop_
_entity_poly.entity_id
_entity_poly.type
_entity_poly.pdbx_seq_one_letter_code
_entity_poly.pdbx_strand_id
1 'polypeptide(L)'
;MLEKLLTVDNVWLAIGFFGQALFMMRFVIQIIQSEKQKRSVIPVAFWFFSVGGALVLLSYAIYKRDPVFIAGQGLGLTIYARNIWFILLDHKNPNRKPENRMLALVDEMEGRGMVDPALAEMRQILAK
;
A
#
# COMPACT_ATOMS: atom_id res chain seq x y z
N MET A 1 22.92 -23.75 27.87
CA MET A 1 22.35 -23.87 26.50
C MET A 1 21.49 -22.65 26.15
N LEU A 2 20.51 -22.28 26.98
CA LEU A 2 19.69 -21.07 26.80
C LEU A 2 20.48 -19.75 26.88
N GLU A 3 21.47 -19.65 27.77
CA GLU A 3 22.33 -18.45 27.88
C GLU A 3 23.20 -18.21 26.64
N LYS A 4 23.58 -19.27 25.89
CA LYS A 4 24.30 -19.15 24.62
C LYS A 4 23.38 -18.67 23.48
N LEU A 5 22.07 -18.82 23.62
CA LEU A 5 21.07 -18.37 22.63
C LEU A 5 20.66 -16.90 22.86
N LEU A 6 20.72 -16.40 24.10
CA LEU A 6 20.33 -15.03 24.47
C LEU A 6 21.47 -14.01 24.41
N THR A 7 22.45 -14.21 23.51
CA THR A 7 23.44 -13.17 23.24
C THR A 7 22.75 -11.95 22.62
N VAL A 8 23.31 -10.77 22.87
CA VAL A 8 22.79 -9.51 22.30
C VAL A 8 22.65 -9.62 20.78
N ASP A 9 23.62 -10.25 20.11
CA ASP A 9 23.57 -10.47 18.67
C ASP A 9 22.44 -11.38 18.20
N ASN A 10 22.12 -12.44 18.95
CA ASN A 10 21.01 -13.34 18.60
C ASN A 10 19.65 -12.67 18.81
N VAL A 11 19.52 -11.81 19.82
CA VAL A 11 18.32 -10.99 20.02
C VAL A 11 18.12 -10.05 18.84
N TRP A 12 19.17 -9.36 18.41
CA TRP A 12 19.11 -8.49 17.22
C TRP A 12 18.83 -9.28 15.94
N LEU A 13 19.37 -10.49 15.80
CA LEU A 13 19.06 -11.37 14.68
C LEU A 13 17.56 -11.74 14.67
N ALA A 14 16.99 -12.08 15.82
CA ALA A 14 15.56 -12.36 15.95
C ALA A 14 14.70 -11.12 15.61
N ILE A 15 15.12 -9.93 16.04
CA ILE A 15 14.48 -8.65 15.66
C ILE A 15 14.54 -8.43 14.14
N GLY A 16 15.69 -8.71 13.52
CA GLY A 16 15.86 -8.62 12.07
C GLY A 16 14.91 -9.56 11.31
N PHE A 17 14.81 -10.82 11.74
CA PHE A 17 13.86 -11.78 11.15
C PHE A 17 12.41 -11.39 11.40
N PHE A 18 12.07 -10.88 12.58
CA PHE A 18 10.74 -10.37 12.87
C PHE A 18 10.39 -9.19 11.97
N GLY A 19 11.32 -8.25 11.77
CA GLY A 19 11.18 -7.15 10.83
C GLY A 19 10.98 -7.63 9.39
N GLN A 20 11.72 -8.65 8.95
CA GLN A 20 11.54 -9.26 7.62
C GLN A 20 10.17 -9.94 7.49
N ALA A 21 9.73 -10.70 8.50
CA ALA A 21 8.43 -11.35 8.49
C ALA A 21 7.29 -10.32 8.40
N LEU A 22 7.38 -9.25 9.18
CA LEU A 22 6.44 -8.13 9.14
C LEU A 22 6.44 -7.44 7.77
N PHE A 23 7.63 -7.24 7.20
CA PHE A 23 7.77 -6.63 5.88
C PHE A 23 7.24 -7.52 4.76
N MET A 24 7.35 -8.85 4.87
CA MET A 24 6.81 -9.80 3.89
C MET A 24 5.29 -9.95 3.99
N MET A 25 4.70 -9.76 5.17
CA MET A 25 3.26 -9.81 5.40
C MET A 25 2.49 -8.87 4.44
N ARG A 26 3.09 -7.76 4.00
CA ARG A 26 2.49 -6.85 3.02
C ARG A 26 2.11 -7.54 1.71
N PHE A 27 2.93 -8.48 1.22
CA PHE A 27 2.68 -9.20 -0.03
C PHE A 27 1.59 -10.26 0.16
N VAL A 28 1.61 -10.95 1.30
CA VAL A 28 0.55 -11.90 1.64
C VAL A 28 -0.82 -11.20 1.69
N ILE A 29 -0.89 -10.04 2.34
CA ILE A 29 -2.14 -9.25 2.38
C ILE A 29 -2.52 -8.76 0.98
N GLN A 30 -1.55 -8.35 0.18
CA GLN A 30 -1.78 -7.91 -1.19
C GLN A 30 -2.35 -9.05 -2.05
N ILE A 31 -1.81 -10.27 -1.95
CA ILE A 31 -2.31 -11.46 -2.66
C ILE A 31 -3.76 -11.73 -2.25
N ILE A 32 -4.02 -11.85 -0.94
CA ILE A 32 -5.37 -12.12 -0.42
C ILE A 32 -6.38 -11.07 -0.90
N GLN A 33 -6.01 -9.78 -0.87
CA GLN A 33 -6.91 -8.71 -1.28
C GLN A 33 -7.09 -8.64 -2.80
N SER A 34 -6.06 -8.95 -3.57
CA SER A 34 -6.13 -8.98 -5.04
C SER A 34 -6.94 -10.16 -5.55
N GLU A 35 -6.80 -11.34 -4.94
CA GLU A 35 -7.61 -12.51 -5.26
C GLU A 35 -9.09 -12.27 -4.97
N LYS A 36 -9.41 -11.69 -3.81
CA LYS A 36 -10.79 -11.32 -3.45
C LYS A 36 -11.43 -10.35 -4.45
N GLN A 37 -10.64 -9.45 -5.04
CA GLN A 37 -11.12 -8.44 -5.98
C GLN A 37 -10.91 -8.81 -7.46
N LYS A 38 -10.27 -9.95 -7.75
CA LYS A 38 -9.88 -10.40 -9.09
C LYS A 38 -9.16 -9.34 -9.94
N ARG A 39 -8.41 -8.45 -9.28
CA ARG A 39 -7.64 -7.38 -9.91
C ARG A 39 -6.40 -7.08 -9.09
N SER A 40 -5.33 -6.59 -9.72
CA SER A 40 -4.10 -6.22 -9.03
C SER A 40 -4.33 -4.94 -8.20
N VAL A 41 -4.54 -5.09 -6.89
CA VAL A 41 -4.73 -3.96 -5.97
C VAL A 41 -3.63 -3.92 -4.92
N ILE A 42 -3.26 -2.70 -4.50
CA ILE A 42 -2.38 -2.48 -3.36
C ILE A 42 -3.25 -2.01 -2.19
N PRO A 43 -3.54 -2.86 -1.19
CA PRO A 43 -4.39 -2.49 -0.07
C PRO A 43 -3.69 -1.47 0.83
N VAL A 44 -4.45 -0.62 1.54
CA VAL A 44 -3.87 0.37 2.47
C VAL A 44 -2.95 -0.29 3.52
N ALA A 45 -3.34 -1.48 4.00
CA ALA A 45 -2.53 -2.27 4.93
C ALA A 45 -1.11 -2.55 4.40
N PHE A 46 -0.91 -2.69 3.08
CA PHE A 46 0.42 -2.87 2.47
C PHE A 46 1.41 -1.79 2.91
N TRP A 47 0.95 -0.54 2.94
CA TRP A 47 1.78 0.60 3.31
C TRP A 47 2.10 0.59 4.80
N PHE A 48 1.14 0.25 5.66
CA PHE A 48 1.37 0.15 7.10
C PHE A 48 2.36 -0.96 7.47
N PHE A 49 2.24 -2.14 6.87
CA PHE A 49 3.22 -3.23 7.05
C PHE A 49 4.60 -2.85 6.51
N SER A 50 4.65 -2.09 5.41
CA SER A 50 5.92 -1.59 4.86
C SER A 50 6.61 -0.61 5.81
N VAL A 51 5.88 0.34 6.41
CA VAL A 51 6.43 1.26 7.42
C VAL A 51 6.88 0.49 8.66
N GLY A 52 6.03 -0.38 9.21
CA GLY A 52 6.36 -1.16 10.41
C GLY A 52 7.58 -2.04 10.22
N GLY A 53 7.63 -2.80 9.12
CA GLY A 53 8.77 -3.65 8.78
C GLY A 53 10.05 -2.84 8.53
N ALA A 54 9.96 -1.72 7.80
CA ALA A 54 11.10 -0.86 7.55
C ALA A 54 11.68 -0.24 8.83
N LEU A 55 10.84 0.16 9.80
CA LEU A 55 11.31 0.71 11.07
C LEU A 55 12.08 -0.32 11.90
N VAL A 56 11.59 -1.56 11.97
CA VAL A 56 12.28 -2.66 12.66
C VAL A 56 13.59 -3.00 11.94
N LEU A 57 13.56 -3.12 10.61
CA LEU A 57 14.74 -3.43 9.80
C LEU A 57 15.78 -2.32 9.82
N LEU A 58 15.36 -1.07 9.85
CA LEU A 58 16.25 0.09 9.98
C LEU A 58 16.93 0.09 11.36
N SER A 59 16.19 -0.23 12.42
CA SER A 59 16.75 -0.38 13.77
C SER A 59 17.82 -1.47 13.81
N TYR A 60 17.55 -2.63 13.18
CA TYR A 60 18.53 -3.71 13.00
C TYR A 60 19.74 -3.27 12.16
N ALA A 61 19.53 -2.54 11.07
CA ALA A 61 20.58 -2.04 10.18
C ALA A 61 21.53 -1.09 10.90
N ILE A 62 20.99 -0.18 11.71
CA ILE A 62 21.75 0.76 12.54
C ILE A 62 22.60 -0.01 13.56
N TYR A 63 22.02 -1.00 14.23
CA TYR A 63 22.77 -1.85 15.15
C TYR A 63 23.94 -2.59 14.46
N LYS A 64 23.70 -3.16 13.28
CA LYS A 64 24.75 -3.84 12.49
C LYS A 64 25.69 -2.88 11.76
N ARG A 65 25.44 -1.56 11.81
CA ARG A 65 26.19 -0.51 11.11
C ARG A 65 26.31 -0.79 9.60
N ASP A 66 25.23 -1.27 8.99
CA ASP A 66 25.18 -1.54 7.55
C ASP A 66 24.68 -0.29 6.79
N PRO A 67 25.57 0.49 6.15
CA PRO A 67 25.18 1.73 5.49
C PRO A 67 24.27 1.51 4.28
N VAL A 68 24.40 0.38 3.58
CA VAL A 68 23.59 0.06 2.40
C VAL A 68 22.16 -0.24 2.83
N PHE A 69 22.01 -1.04 3.88
CA PHE A 69 20.68 -1.40 4.39
C PHE A 69 20.00 -0.20 5.07
N ILE A 70 20.76 0.65 5.77
CA ILE A 70 20.25 1.92 6.34
C ILE A 70 19.73 2.83 5.23
N ALA A 71 20.51 3.05 4.16
CA ALA A 71 20.10 3.89 3.05
C ALA A 71 18.84 3.34 2.36
N GLY A 72 18.81 2.03 2.08
CA GLY A 72 17.67 1.37 1.45
C GLY A 72 16.38 1.47 2.28
N GLN A 73 16.44 1.14 3.57
CA GLN A 73 15.27 1.19 4.45
C GLN A 73 14.83 2.62 4.77
N GLY A 74 15.77 3.57 4.91
CA GLY A 74 15.46 4.99 5.12
C GLY A 74 14.73 5.63 3.93
N LEU A 75 15.22 5.37 2.71
CA LEU A 75 14.54 5.82 1.48
C LEU A 75 13.18 5.14 1.34
N GLY A 76 13.11 3.83 1.56
CA GLY A 76 11.85 3.07 1.55
C GLY A 76 10.80 3.64 2.50
N LEU A 77 11.20 3.90 3.76
CA LEU A 77 10.34 4.48 4.79
C LEU A 77 9.73 5.82 4.35
N THR A 78 10.52 6.67 3.70
CA THR A 78 10.06 7.97 3.19
C THR A 78 8.97 7.80 2.13
N ILE A 79 9.17 6.87 1.19
CA ILE A 79 8.20 6.55 0.14
C ILE A 79 6.90 6.00 0.75
N TYR A 80 7.01 5.08 1.70
CA TYR A 80 5.84 4.45 2.32
C TYR A 80 5.04 5.46 3.15
N ALA A 81 5.71 6.29 3.94
CA ALA A 81 5.06 7.34 4.72
C ALA A 81 4.35 8.37 3.81
N ARG A 82 5.01 8.79 2.72
CA ARG A 82 4.43 9.69 1.71
C ARG A 82 3.17 9.09 1.08
N ASN A 83 3.15 7.79 0.80
CA ASN A 83 1.96 7.14 0.23
C ASN A 83 0.81 7.04 1.25
N ILE A 84 1.09 6.75 2.52
CA ILE A 84 0.07 6.81 3.58
C ILE A 84 -0.49 8.23 3.71
N TRP A 85 0.37 9.24 3.68
CA TRP A 85 -0.04 10.64 3.74
C TRP A 85 -1.03 11.00 2.61
N PHE A 86 -0.75 10.59 1.37
CA PHE A 86 -1.69 10.80 0.26
C PHE A 86 -3.01 10.05 0.45
N ILE A 87 -2.98 8.81 0.94
CA ILE A 87 -4.19 8.05 1.22
C ILE A 87 -5.05 8.77 2.27
N LEU A 88 -4.44 9.26 3.36
CA LEU A 88 -5.16 9.96 4.43
C LEU A 88 -5.70 11.32 3.98
N LEU A 89 -4.99 12.02 3.11
CA LEU A 89 -5.48 13.25 2.49
C LEU A 89 -6.66 12.98 1.55
N ASP A 90 -6.60 11.90 0.79
CA ASP A 90 -7.64 11.57 -0.20
C ASP A 90 -8.99 11.29 0.48
N HIS A 91 -8.97 10.57 1.60
CA HIS A 91 -10.15 10.31 2.42
C HIS A 91 -10.78 11.59 3.02
N LYS A 92 -10.04 12.71 3.07
CA LYS A 92 -10.55 14.00 3.57
C LYS A 92 -11.19 14.85 2.48
N ASN A 93 -11.13 14.46 1.20
CA ASN A 93 -11.73 15.21 0.10
C ASN A 93 -12.97 14.51 -0.46
N PRO A 94 -14.17 14.71 0.13
CA PRO A 94 -15.42 14.13 -0.36
C PRO A 94 -15.84 14.66 -1.75
N ASN A 95 -15.19 15.71 -2.25
CA ASN A 95 -15.49 16.35 -3.54
C ASN A 95 -14.61 15.86 -4.70
N ARG A 96 -13.84 14.78 -4.54
CA ARG A 96 -13.08 14.22 -5.66
C ARG A 96 -14.07 13.66 -6.69
N LYS A 97 -14.14 14.32 -7.85
CA LYS A 97 -14.94 13.91 -9.01
C LYS A 97 -14.56 12.46 -9.40
N PRO A 98 -15.54 11.61 -9.80
CA PRO A 98 -15.27 10.24 -10.17
C PRO A 98 -14.17 10.17 -11.23
N GLU A 99 -13.23 9.24 -11.05
CA GLU A 99 -12.10 8.99 -11.95
C GLU A 99 -12.57 8.78 -13.41
N ASN A 100 -13.77 8.24 -13.57
CA ASN A 100 -14.49 8.17 -14.82
C ASN A 100 -15.19 9.50 -15.10
N ARG A 101 -14.42 10.54 -15.45
CA ARG A 101 -14.94 11.78 -16.06
C ARG A 101 -15.91 11.48 -17.20
N MET A 102 -15.67 10.40 -17.94
CA MET A 102 -16.59 9.99 -18.99
C MET A 102 -17.93 9.46 -18.48
N LEU A 103 -17.95 8.73 -17.36
CA LEU A 103 -19.21 8.32 -16.75
C LEU A 103 -19.98 9.56 -16.26
N ALA A 104 -19.27 10.52 -15.65
CA ALA A 104 -19.86 11.78 -15.22
C ALA A 104 -20.43 12.63 -16.38
N LEU A 105 -19.75 12.63 -17.53
CA LEU A 105 -20.23 13.31 -18.74
C LEU A 105 -21.43 12.58 -19.35
N VAL A 106 -21.44 11.25 -19.33
CA VAL A 106 -22.60 10.45 -19.76
C VAL A 106 -23.81 10.74 -18.87
N ASP A 107 -23.65 10.75 -17.55
CA ASP A 107 -24.71 11.10 -16.60
C ASP A 107 -25.21 12.56 -16.81
N GLU A 108 -24.30 13.50 -17.12
CA GLU A 108 -24.66 14.88 -17.44
C GLU A 108 -25.42 15.00 -18.78
N MET A 109 -25.02 14.24 -19.79
CA MET A 109 -25.68 14.19 -21.10
C MET A 109 -27.07 13.54 -21.00
N GLU A 110 -27.21 12.43 -20.27
CA GLU A 110 -28.52 11.81 -19.96
C GLU A 110 -29.42 12.82 -19.22
N GLY A 111 -28.89 13.54 -18.22
CA GLY A 111 -29.62 14.58 -17.47
C GLY A 111 -30.05 15.80 -18.31
N ARG A 112 -29.39 16.05 -19.45
CA ARG A 112 -29.79 17.05 -20.45
C ARG A 112 -30.81 16.51 -21.47
N GLY A 113 -31.29 15.28 -21.29
CA GLY A 113 -32.27 14.63 -22.17
C GLY A 113 -31.64 13.94 -23.39
N MET A 114 -30.32 13.76 -23.40
CA MET A 114 -29.60 13.09 -24.48
C MET A 114 -29.61 11.58 -24.19
N VAL A 115 -30.63 10.87 -24.69
CA VAL A 115 -30.84 9.43 -24.43
C VAL A 115 -30.56 8.63 -25.71
N ASP A 116 -29.34 8.74 -26.23
CA ASP A 116 -28.89 7.97 -27.40
C ASP A 116 -28.51 6.53 -26.97
N PRO A 117 -28.86 5.48 -27.74
CA PRO A 117 -28.37 4.12 -27.53
C PRO A 117 -26.85 4.01 -27.29
N ALA A 118 -26.04 4.84 -27.96
CA ALA A 118 -24.59 4.90 -27.77
C ALA A 118 -24.19 5.38 -26.37
N LEU A 119 -24.98 6.27 -25.76
CA LEU A 119 -24.74 6.75 -24.40
C LEU A 119 -24.97 5.64 -23.37
N ALA A 120 -26.04 4.86 -23.56
CA ALA A 120 -26.35 3.69 -22.72
C ALA A 120 -25.27 2.62 -22.83
N GLU A 121 -24.74 2.37 -24.04
CA GLU A 121 -23.62 1.45 -24.26
C GLU A 121 -22.33 1.94 -23.60
N MET A 122 -21.98 3.22 -23.77
CA MET A 122 -20.84 3.84 -23.08
C MET A 122 -20.95 3.69 -21.56
N ARG A 123 -22.12 3.93 -20.98
CA ARG A 123 -22.37 3.75 -19.55
C ARG A 123 -22.11 2.30 -19.12
N GLN A 124 -22.60 1.34 -19.90
CA GLN A 124 -22.44 -0.09 -19.61
C GLN A 124 -20.98 -0.56 -19.71
N ILE A 125 -20.17 0.06 -20.57
CA ILE A 125 -18.73 -0.19 -20.69
C ILE A 125 -17.98 0.45 -19.53
N LEU A 126 -18.33 1.69 -19.16
CA LEU A 126 -17.63 2.49 -18.14
C LEU A 126 -17.99 2.12 -16.69
N ALA A 127 -19.10 1.40 -16.49
CA ALA A 127 -19.54 0.92 -15.18
C ALA A 127 -19.04 -0.51 -14.82
N LYS A 128 -18.27 -1.16 -15.71
CA LYS A 128 -17.63 -2.47 -15.49
C LYS A 128 -16.21 -2.31 -14.95
#